data_AF-A0AB36XW53-F1
#
_entry.id   AF-A0AB36XW53-F1
#
_cell.length_a   1.000
_cell.length_b   1.000
_cell.length_c   1.000
_cell.angle_alpha   90.00
_cell.angle_beta   90.00
_cell.angle_gamma   90.00
#
_symmetry.space_group_name_H-M   'P 1'
#
loop_
_entity.id
_entity.type
_entity.pdbx_description
1 polymer ?
#
loop_
_entity_poly.entity_id
_entity_poly.type
_entity_poly.pdbx_seq_one_letter_code
_entity_poly.pdbx_strand_id
1 'polypeptide(L)'
;MYRLVLVRHGESLWNQRNLFTGWADVDLSAQGITQATTAGRRLRAAGFTFDVAHTSVLKRAVRTLWGIQDAMDLMWLPVSTTWRLNERHYGTLTSMNKDAAVARFGEEQVHIWRRSFDIAPPPSPEGLPESRADRRYVNLTPNDYPRSESLEDTQVRLLPYWHETLGPQILAGKHVLVVAHGNSLRALIKYLDDISDQDISNLNVPKDGLK
;
A
#
# COMPACT_ATOMS: atom_id res chain seq x y z
N MET A 1 9.36 6.64 24.15
CA MET A 1 9.65 5.75 23.00
C MET A 1 8.55 5.96 21.99
N TYR A 2 8.88 6.32 20.74
CA TYR A 2 7.90 6.47 19.67
C TYR A 2 7.48 5.08 19.14
N ARG A 3 6.24 4.94 18.68
CA ARG A 3 5.71 3.68 18.15
C ARG A 3 4.93 3.91 16.87
N LEU A 4 5.44 3.33 15.79
CA LEU A 4 4.80 3.24 14.48
C LEU A 4 4.66 1.76 14.15
N VAL A 5 3.46 1.32 13.79
CA VAL A 5 3.19 -0.05 13.33
C VAL A 5 2.73 0.00 11.89
N LEU A 6 3.41 -0.74 11.03
CA LEU A 6 3.11 -0.85 9.61
C LEU A 6 2.51 -2.23 9.32
N VAL A 7 1.34 -2.26 8.68
CA VAL A 7 0.66 -3.51 8.32
C VAL A 7 0.30 -3.50 6.84
N ARG A 8 0.77 -4.51 6.11
CA ARG A 8 0.34 -4.74 4.73
C ARG A 8 -1.03 -5.41 4.72
N HIS A 9 -1.90 -4.97 3.81
CA HIS A 9 -3.20 -5.61 3.61
C HIS A 9 -3.10 -7.13 3.37
N GLY A 10 -4.15 -7.86 3.77
CA GLY A 10 -4.28 -9.30 3.52
C GLY A 10 -4.42 -9.64 2.03
N GLU A 11 -4.48 -10.92 1.69
CA GLU A 11 -4.65 -11.35 0.31
C GLU A 11 -5.91 -10.76 -0.36
N SER A 12 -5.75 -10.21 -1.57
CA SER A 12 -6.88 -9.76 -2.41
C SER A 12 -7.34 -10.84 -3.40
N LEU A 13 -8.56 -10.69 -3.93
CA LEU A 13 -9.08 -11.57 -4.99
C LEU A 13 -8.16 -11.63 -6.23
N TRP A 14 -7.46 -10.53 -6.53
CA TRP A 14 -6.52 -10.47 -7.66
C TRP A 14 -5.15 -11.01 -7.32
N ASN A 15 -4.74 -10.99 -6.04
CA ASN A 15 -3.54 -11.71 -5.61
C ASN A 15 -3.71 -13.22 -5.80
N GLN A 16 -4.89 -13.77 -5.49
CA GLN A 16 -5.23 -15.18 -5.71
C GLN A 16 -5.16 -15.57 -7.20
N ARG A 17 -5.55 -14.66 -8.09
CA ARG A 17 -5.54 -14.87 -9.54
C ARG A 17 -4.21 -14.49 -10.21
N ASN A 18 -3.18 -14.20 -9.41
CA ASN A 18 -1.86 -13.75 -9.88
C ASN A 18 -1.92 -12.54 -10.85
N LEU A 19 -2.80 -11.57 -10.59
CA LEU A 19 -2.94 -10.36 -11.41
C LEU A 19 -2.18 -9.17 -10.81
N PHE A 20 -1.67 -8.27 -11.66
CA PHE A 20 -1.25 -6.94 -11.21
C PHE A 20 -2.46 -6.09 -10.82
N THR A 21 -2.51 -5.63 -9.58
CA THR A 21 -3.68 -4.92 -9.03
C THR A 21 -3.53 -3.40 -9.12
N GLY A 22 -2.47 -2.84 -8.53
CA GLY A 22 -2.25 -1.40 -8.49
C GLY A 22 -3.43 -0.65 -7.86
N TRP A 23 -3.90 0.40 -8.52
CA TRP A 23 -5.01 1.20 -8.04
C TRP A 23 -6.39 0.61 -8.32
N ALA A 24 -6.49 -0.55 -8.99
CA ALA A 24 -7.76 -1.24 -9.13
C ALA A 24 -8.34 -1.57 -7.74
N ASP A 25 -9.61 -1.24 -7.52
CA ASP A 25 -10.22 -1.29 -6.20
C ASP A 25 -10.85 -2.65 -5.89
N VAL A 26 -9.98 -3.65 -5.84
CA VAL A 26 -10.30 -5.06 -5.62
C VAL A 26 -10.41 -5.35 -4.13
N ASP A 27 -11.39 -6.18 -3.76
CA ASP A 27 -11.63 -6.57 -2.38
C ASP A 27 -10.66 -7.65 -1.86
N LEU A 28 -10.64 -7.86 -0.55
CA LEU A 28 -9.96 -8.97 0.10
C LEU A 28 -10.60 -10.31 -0.33
N SER A 29 -9.79 -11.36 -0.33
CA SER A 29 -10.30 -12.72 -0.35
C SER A 29 -10.78 -13.15 1.05
N ALA A 30 -11.46 -14.29 1.14
CA ALA A 30 -11.79 -14.89 2.44
C ALA A 30 -10.54 -15.10 3.31
N GLN A 31 -9.43 -15.52 2.70
CA GLN A 31 -8.13 -15.64 3.38
C GLN A 31 -7.61 -14.27 3.86
N GLY A 32 -7.74 -13.23 3.03
CA GLY A 32 -7.35 -11.86 3.40
C GLY A 32 -8.10 -11.30 4.61
N ILE A 33 -9.40 -11.62 4.74
CA ILE A 33 -10.21 -11.24 5.91
C ILE A 33 -9.71 -11.95 7.18
N THR A 34 -9.42 -13.26 7.07
CA THR A 34 -8.84 -14.05 8.18
C THR A 34 -7.48 -13.50 8.59
N GLN A 35 -6.64 -13.12 7.63
CA GLN A 35 -5.33 -12.51 7.90
C GLN A 35 -5.46 -11.18 8.65
N ALA A 36 -6.38 -10.30 8.25
CA ALA A 36 -6.63 -9.03 8.93
C ALA A 36 -7.04 -9.22 10.40
N THR A 37 -8.00 -10.12 10.64
CA THR A 37 -8.46 -10.46 11.99
C THR A 37 -7.34 -11.05 12.84
N THR A 38 -6.52 -11.93 12.24
CA THR A 38 -5.39 -12.55 12.92
C THR A 38 -4.32 -11.53 13.29
N ALA A 39 -4.03 -10.56 12.41
CA ALA A 39 -3.11 -9.46 12.70
C ALA A 39 -3.59 -8.64 13.91
N GLY A 40 -4.87 -8.28 13.97
CA GLY A 40 -5.44 -7.59 15.12
C GLY A 40 -5.35 -8.40 16.43
N ARG A 41 -5.63 -9.70 16.39
CA ARG A 41 -5.45 -10.58 17.56
C ARG A 41 -4.00 -10.64 18.04
N ARG A 42 -3.04 -10.71 17.12
CA ARG A 42 -1.59 -10.70 17.45
C ARG A 42 -1.17 -9.38 18.09
N LEU A 43 -1.62 -8.25 17.54
CA LEU A 43 -1.36 -6.92 18.10
C LEU A 43 -1.93 -6.78 19.51
N ARG A 44 -3.19 -7.21 19.71
CA ARG A 44 -3.82 -7.21 21.04
C ARG A 44 -3.06 -8.08 22.03
N ALA A 45 -2.71 -9.31 21.65
CA ALA A 45 -1.97 -10.24 22.51
C ALA A 45 -0.58 -9.71 22.88
N ALA A 46 0.06 -8.93 22.01
CA ALA A 46 1.34 -8.28 22.27
C ALA A 46 1.21 -6.93 23.02
N GLY A 47 0.01 -6.54 23.48
CA GLY A 47 -0.21 -5.33 24.27
C GLY A 47 -0.09 -4.03 23.48
N PHE A 48 -0.27 -4.08 22.15
CA PHE A 48 -0.34 -2.86 21.36
C PHE A 48 -1.67 -2.13 21.56
N THR A 49 -1.57 -0.80 21.58
CA THR A 49 -2.70 0.13 21.44
C THR A 49 -2.28 1.25 20.49
N PHE A 50 -3.24 2.02 20.01
CA PHE A 50 -3.04 3.09 19.05
C PHE A 50 -3.89 4.30 19.42
N ASP A 51 -3.48 5.48 18.98
CA ASP A 51 -4.24 6.73 19.15
C ASP A 51 -4.87 7.18 17.83
N VAL A 52 -4.28 6.76 16.70
CA VAL A 52 -4.70 7.11 15.34
C VAL A 52 -4.40 5.97 14.38
N ALA A 53 -5.23 5.84 13.34
CA ALA A 53 -5.01 4.90 12.26
C ALA A 53 -5.04 5.58 10.89
N HIS A 54 -4.18 5.11 9.98
CA HIS A 54 -4.01 5.65 8.65
C HIS A 54 -4.11 4.55 7.61
N THR A 55 -4.81 4.80 6.51
CA THR A 55 -4.90 3.84 5.42
C THR A 55 -5.06 4.50 4.06
N SER A 56 -4.97 3.71 3.00
CA SER A 56 -5.21 4.15 1.63
C SER A 56 -6.69 4.40 1.35
N VAL A 57 -7.04 4.84 0.14
CA VAL A 57 -8.45 4.90 -0.31
C VAL A 57 -8.94 3.61 -0.99
N LEU A 58 -8.13 2.54 -1.00
CA LEU A 58 -8.44 1.26 -1.62
C LEU A 58 -9.02 0.27 -0.61
N LYS A 59 -10.16 -0.36 -0.96
CA LYS A 59 -11.01 -1.12 -0.02
C LYS A 59 -10.29 -2.26 0.69
N ARG A 60 -9.34 -2.92 0.03
CA ARG A 60 -8.56 -4.02 0.64
C ARG A 60 -7.73 -3.59 1.85
N ALA A 61 -7.16 -2.38 1.83
CA ALA A 61 -6.42 -1.86 2.97
C ALA A 61 -7.38 -1.37 4.06
N VAL A 62 -8.47 -0.70 3.68
CA VAL A 62 -9.52 -0.25 4.59
C VAL A 62 -10.15 -1.43 5.35
N ARG A 63 -10.53 -2.50 4.66
CA ARG A 63 -11.07 -3.71 5.30
C ARG A 63 -10.04 -4.44 6.17
N THR A 64 -8.77 -4.39 5.79
CA THR A 64 -7.71 -4.93 6.66
C THR A 64 -7.66 -4.13 7.97
N LEU A 65 -7.70 -2.79 7.89
CA LEU A 65 -7.74 -1.93 9.07
C LEU A 65 -8.96 -2.21 9.94
N TRP A 66 -10.14 -2.35 9.35
CA TRP A 66 -11.36 -2.67 10.10
C TRP A 66 -11.26 -4.02 10.82
N GLY A 67 -10.75 -5.06 10.16
CA GLY A 67 -10.53 -6.36 10.81
C GLY A 67 -9.54 -6.30 11.97
N ILE A 68 -8.53 -5.43 11.87
CA ILE A 68 -7.58 -5.17 12.97
C ILE A 68 -8.27 -4.44 14.12
N GLN A 69 -8.98 -3.35 13.83
CA GLN A 69 -9.68 -2.54 14.84
C GLN A 69 -10.73 -3.34 15.59
N ASP A 70 -11.54 -4.13 14.89
CA ASP A 70 -12.56 -5.00 15.48
C ASP A 70 -11.92 -6.04 16.42
N ALA A 71 -10.89 -6.76 15.95
CA ALA A 71 -10.20 -7.76 16.78
C ALA A 71 -9.48 -7.16 18.00
N MET A 72 -9.10 -5.89 17.94
CA MET A 72 -8.45 -5.16 19.03
C MET A 72 -9.41 -4.40 19.95
N ASP A 73 -10.71 -4.31 19.62
CA ASP A 73 -11.70 -3.44 20.28
C ASP A 73 -11.32 -1.94 20.22
N LEU A 74 -10.87 -1.51 19.03
CA LEU A 74 -10.36 -0.17 18.74
C LEU A 74 -11.10 0.50 17.55
N MET A 75 -12.36 0.14 17.32
CA MET A 75 -13.17 0.72 16.24
C MET A 75 -13.45 2.22 16.40
N TRP A 76 -13.30 2.74 17.61
CA TRP A 76 -13.47 4.16 17.93
C TRP A 76 -12.28 5.03 17.50
N LEU A 77 -11.16 4.42 17.07
CA LEU A 77 -9.98 5.18 16.69
C LEU A 77 -10.26 6.11 15.51
N PRO A 78 -9.76 7.35 15.56
CA PRO A 78 -9.82 8.23 14.40
C PRO A 78 -9.04 7.62 13.23
N VAL A 79 -9.68 7.53 12.06
CA VAL A 79 -9.10 6.99 10.82
C VAL A 79 -8.92 8.08 9.79
N SER A 80 -7.70 8.25 9.30
CA SER A 80 -7.40 9.08 8.13
C SER A 80 -7.18 8.22 6.89
N THR A 81 -7.85 8.57 5.78
CA THR A 81 -7.65 7.92 4.49
C THR A 81 -6.96 8.86 3.52
N THR A 82 -6.05 8.34 2.69
CA THR A 82 -5.38 9.15 1.66
C THR A 82 -4.91 8.33 0.46
N TRP A 83 -5.03 8.90 -0.74
CA TRP A 83 -4.48 8.29 -1.96
C TRP A 83 -2.95 8.19 -1.94
N ARG A 84 -2.27 9.04 -1.15
CA ARG A 84 -0.81 9.00 -0.98
C ARG A 84 -0.32 7.70 -0.35
N LEU A 85 -1.20 6.92 0.29
CA LEU A 85 -0.94 5.58 0.79
C LEU A 85 -1.40 4.46 -0.16
N ASN A 86 -1.87 4.75 -1.38
CA ASN A 86 -2.26 3.74 -2.36
C ASN A 86 -1.07 2.87 -2.78
N GLU A 87 -1.37 1.68 -3.29
CA GLU A 87 -0.41 0.80 -3.98
C GLU A 87 0.22 1.51 -5.19
N ARG A 88 1.37 1.02 -5.67
CA ARG A 88 1.97 1.48 -6.92
C ARG A 88 1.04 1.28 -8.12
N HIS A 89 0.88 2.29 -8.96
CA HIS A 89 0.13 2.20 -10.21
C HIS A 89 0.89 1.40 -11.27
N TYR A 90 0.35 0.27 -11.72
CA TYR A 90 1.05 -0.63 -12.66
C TYR A 90 0.86 -0.29 -14.15
N GLY A 91 0.21 0.83 -14.45
CA GLY A 91 -0.04 1.27 -15.82
C GLY A 91 -0.78 0.21 -16.62
N THR A 92 -0.28 -0.07 -17.82
CA THR A 92 -0.85 -1.08 -18.74
C THR A 92 -0.82 -2.50 -18.20
N LEU A 93 0.00 -2.79 -17.18
CA LEU A 93 0.05 -4.12 -16.57
C LEU A 93 -1.15 -4.36 -15.65
N THR A 94 -1.85 -3.32 -15.20
CA THR A 94 -3.04 -3.47 -14.34
C THR A 94 -4.04 -4.44 -14.96
N SER A 95 -4.57 -5.37 -14.18
CA SER A 95 -5.42 -6.50 -14.58
C SER A 95 -4.73 -7.64 -15.35
N MET A 96 -3.49 -7.46 -15.82
CA MET A 96 -2.75 -8.51 -16.50
C MET A 96 -2.30 -9.59 -15.52
N ASN A 97 -2.41 -10.85 -15.93
CA ASN A 97 -1.80 -11.96 -15.20
C ASN A 97 -0.28 -11.87 -15.31
N LYS A 98 0.44 -12.11 -14.20
CA LYS A 98 1.90 -11.94 -14.18
C LYS A 98 2.63 -12.92 -15.09
N ASP A 99 2.12 -14.13 -15.23
CA ASP A 99 2.72 -15.14 -16.09
C ASP A 99 2.50 -14.77 -17.57
N ALA A 100 1.33 -14.21 -17.90
CA ALA A 100 1.06 -13.62 -19.21
C ALA A 100 1.96 -12.40 -19.49
N ALA A 101 2.24 -11.57 -18.48
CA ALA A 101 3.17 -10.46 -18.62
C ALA A 101 4.60 -10.95 -18.90
N VAL A 102 5.05 -12.00 -18.21
CA VAL A 102 6.36 -12.62 -18.46
C VAL A 102 6.41 -13.19 -19.88
N ALA A 103 5.38 -13.88 -20.33
CA ALA A 103 5.30 -14.41 -21.70
C ALA A 103 5.34 -13.30 -22.77
N ARG A 104 4.75 -12.13 -22.48
CA ARG A 104 4.65 -11.00 -23.42
C ARG A 104 5.90 -10.11 -23.45
N PHE A 105 6.48 -9.82 -22.28
CA PHE A 105 7.53 -8.81 -22.13
C PHE A 105 8.89 -9.38 -21.72
N GLY A 106 8.96 -10.67 -21.39
CA GLY A 106 10.15 -11.32 -20.87
C GLY A 106 10.27 -11.21 -19.34
N GLU A 107 10.88 -12.24 -18.74
CA GLU A 107 11.06 -12.33 -17.29
C GLU A 107 11.90 -11.18 -16.73
N GLU A 108 13.02 -10.86 -17.40
CA GLU A 108 13.93 -9.79 -17.00
C GLU A 108 13.22 -8.43 -16.94
N GLN A 109 12.45 -8.09 -17.97
CA GLN A 109 11.73 -6.82 -18.03
C GLN A 109 10.64 -6.72 -16.95
N VAL A 110 9.89 -7.81 -16.72
CA VAL A 110 8.89 -7.86 -15.64
C VAL A 110 9.56 -7.80 -14.27
N HIS A 111 10.74 -8.42 -14.11
CA HIS A 111 11.52 -8.34 -12.89
C HIS A 111 11.96 -6.90 -12.62
N ILE A 112 12.50 -6.20 -13.62
CA ILE A 112 12.89 -4.78 -13.54
C ILE A 112 11.71 -3.95 -13.06
N TRP A 113 10.54 -3.99 -13.73
CA TRP A 113 9.37 -3.23 -13.28
C TRP A 113 8.91 -3.59 -11.86
N ARG A 114 9.12 -4.82 -11.41
CA ARG A 114 8.72 -5.25 -10.07
C ARG A 114 9.71 -4.84 -8.98
N ARG A 115 11.00 -4.73 -9.30
CA ARG A 115 12.07 -4.67 -8.30
C ARG A 115 12.93 -3.41 -8.37
N SER A 116 13.13 -2.81 -9.55
CA SER A 116 13.82 -1.51 -9.67
C SER A 116 13.08 -0.43 -8.86
N PHE A 117 13.86 0.55 -8.41
CA PHE A 117 13.37 1.71 -7.71
C PHE A 117 12.72 2.72 -8.66
N ASP A 118 13.40 3.05 -9.75
CA ASP A 118 13.15 4.19 -10.64
C ASP A 118 12.46 3.82 -11.97
N ILE A 119 12.39 2.54 -12.34
CA ILE A 119 11.83 2.10 -13.63
C ILE A 119 10.35 1.73 -13.48
N ALA A 120 9.48 2.57 -14.03
CA ALA A 120 8.04 2.35 -14.10
C ALA A 120 7.64 1.39 -15.24
N PRO A 121 6.54 0.61 -15.10
CA PRO A 121 5.93 -0.09 -16.23
C PRO A 121 5.31 0.89 -17.25
N PRO A 122 4.93 0.43 -18.46
CA PRO A 122 4.40 1.33 -19.47
C PRO A 122 3.12 2.05 -19.01
N PRO A 123 2.98 3.36 -19.28
CA PRO A 123 1.83 4.15 -18.85
C PRO A 123 0.54 3.70 -19.52
N SER A 124 -0.54 3.64 -18.74
CA SER A 124 -1.87 3.40 -19.31
C SER A 124 -2.25 4.59 -20.19
N PRO A 125 -2.60 4.38 -21.49
CA PRO A 125 -2.99 5.47 -22.38
C PRO A 125 -4.28 6.15 -21.92
N GLU A 126 -5.20 5.39 -21.31
CA GLU A 126 -6.49 5.87 -20.82
C GLU A 126 -6.42 6.41 -19.38
N GLY A 127 -5.29 6.22 -18.67
CA GLY A 127 -5.25 6.32 -17.20
C GLY A 127 -5.87 5.06 -16.56
N LEU A 128 -6.41 5.14 -15.34
CA LEU A 128 -7.29 4.05 -14.89
C LEU A 128 -8.61 4.12 -15.67
N PRO A 129 -9.17 2.98 -16.11
CA PRO A 129 -10.43 2.92 -16.86
C PRO A 129 -11.66 3.54 -16.16
N GLU A 130 -11.54 3.96 -14.89
CA GLU A 130 -12.66 4.43 -14.06
C GLU A 130 -12.40 5.77 -13.35
N SER A 131 -11.20 6.35 -13.46
CA SER A 131 -10.74 7.35 -12.48
C SER A 131 -10.97 8.82 -12.80
N ARG A 132 -11.18 9.18 -14.07
CA ARG A 132 -11.65 10.54 -14.37
C ARG A 132 -13.04 10.80 -13.76
N ALA A 133 -13.76 9.74 -13.39
CA ALA A 133 -15.07 9.79 -12.74
C ALA A 133 -15.09 9.28 -11.28
N ASP A 134 -14.01 8.67 -10.78
CA ASP A 134 -13.99 8.18 -9.40
C ASP A 134 -13.87 9.35 -8.42
N ARG A 135 -14.97 9.59 -7.71
CA ARG A 135 -15.11 10.67 -6.73
C ARG A 135 -14.04 10.69 -5.63
N ARG A 136 -13.31 9.59 -5.41
CA ARG A 136 -12.19 9.56 -4.45
C ARG A 136 -11.00 10.43 -4.89
N TYR A 137 -10.89 10.70 -6.18
CA TYR A 137 -9.73 11.36 -6.79
C TYR A 137 -10.05 12.72 -7.43
N VAL A 138 -11.26 13.27 -7.20
CA VAL A 138 -11.72 14.52 -7.84
C VAL A 138 -10.87 15.75 -7.50
N ASN A 139 -10.15 15.71 -6.39
CA ASN A 139 -9.27 16.79 -5.95
C ASN A 139 -7.81 16.60 -6.40
N LEU A 140 -7.50 15.54 -7.17
CA LEU A 140 -6.15 15.34 -7.72
C LEU A 140 -5.94 16.25 -8.92
N THR A 141 -4.77 16.87 -8.98
CA THR A 141 -4.34 17.56 -10.20
C THR A 141 -3.95 16.53 -11.27
N PRO A 142 -3.88 16.91 -12.56
CA PRO A 142 -3.38 16.01 -13.61
C PRO A 142 -1.99 15.42 -13.32
N ASN A 143 -1.15 16.13 -12.56
CA ASN A 143 0.19 15.67 -12.16
C ASN A 143 0.15 14.67 -11.01
N ASP A 144 -0.85 14.76 -10.13
CA ASP A 144 -1.05 13.79 -9.02
C ASP A 144 -1.73 12.49 -9.48
N TYR A 145 -2.19 12.45 -10.74
CA TYR A 145 -2.94 11.35 -11.30
C TYR A 145 -2.03 10.43 -12.15
N PRO A 146 -1.41 9.38 -11.55
CA PRO A 146 -0.41 8.61 -12.25
C PRO A 146 -1.03 7.75 -13.36
N ARG A 147 -0.35 7.72 -14.52
CA ARG A 147 -0.63 6.74 -15.58
C ARG A 147 0.18 5.45 -15.41
N SER A 148 1.28 5.53 -14.65
CA SER A 148 2.14 4.45 -14.17
C SER A 148 3.01 5.03 -13.06
N GLU A 149 3.56 4.18 -12.21
CA GLU A 149 4.47 4.56 -11.14
C GLU A 149 5.64 3.56 -11.06
N SER A 150 6.85 4.09 -10.90
CA SER A 150 7.98 3.39 -10.30
C SER A 150 7.79 3.30 -8.76
N LEU A 151 8.75 2.69 -8.05
CA LEU A 151 8.75 2.77 -6.59
C LEU A 151 9.14 4.19 -6.12
N GLU A 152 10.01 4.87 -6.84
CA GLU A 152 10.38 6.27 -6.62
C GLU A 152 9.17 7.18 -6.72
N ASP A 153 8.35 7.06 -7.77
CA ASP A 153 7.12 7.86 -7.91
C ASP A 153 6.18 7.66 -6.70
N THR A 154 6.05 6.40 -6.28
CA THR A 154 5.27 6.03 -5.09
C THR A 154 5.83 6.70 -3.84
N GLN A 155 7.16 6.77 -3.70
CA GLN A 155 7.83 7.44 -2.59
C GLN A 155 7.60 8.95 -2.64
N VAL A 156 7.81 9.59 -3.80
CA VAL A 156 7.64 11.03 -4.01
C VAL A 156 6.25 11.49 -3.58
N ARG A 157 5.19 10.76 -3.94
CA ARG A 157 3.83 11.13 -3.49
C ARG A 157 3.53 10.79 -2.02
N LEU A 158 4.25 9.84 -1.42
CA LEU A 158 4.04 9.40 -0.05
C LEU A 158 4.72 10.34 0.95
N LEU A 159 5.92 10.82 0.65
CA LEU A 159 6.73 11.60 1.59
C LEU A 159 6.07 12.89 2.08
N PRO A 160 5.32 13.66 1.27
CA PRO A 160 4.56 14.80 1.79
C PRO A 160 3.61 14.39 2.93
N TYR A 161 2.92 13.25 2.80
CA TYR A 161 2.05 12.74 3.86
C TYR A 161 2.82 12.30 5.11
N TRP A 162 4.02 11.75 4.92
CA TRP A 162 4.92 11.45 6.03
C TRP A 162 5.29 12.72 6.78
N HIS A 163 5.82 13.73 6.09
CA HIS A 163 6.33 14.96 6.70
C HIS A 163 5.23 15.84 7.31
N GLU A 164 4.06 15.90 6.69
CA GLU A 164 2.99 16.82 7.10
C GLU A 164 2.00 16.17 8.09
N THR A 165 1.91 14.84 8.14
CA THR A 165 0.91 14.13 8.95
C THR A 165 1.50 13.05 9.86
N LEU A 166 2.10 12.00 9.31
CA LEU A 166 2.53 10.84 10.13
C LEU A 166 3.67 11.21 11.09
N GLY A 167 4.72 11.84 10.59
CA GLY A 167 5.89 12.27 11.37
C GLY A 167 5.51 13.20 12.53
N PRO A 168 4.75 14.29 12.29
CA PRO A 168 4.29 15.17 13.35
C PRO A 168 3.44 14.47 14.43
N GLN A 169 2.58 13.52 14.05
CA GLN A 169 1.79 12.76 15.02
C GLN A 169 2.66 11.83 15.88
N ILE A 170 3.65 11.18 15.27
CA ILE A 170 4.62 10.34 15.99
C ILE A 170 5.42 11.19 16.97
N LEU A 171 5.95 12.34 16.52
CA LEU A 171 6.69 13.28 17.36
C LEU A 171 5.85 13.87 18.50
N ALA A 172 4.54 13.99 18.30
CA ALA A 172 3.58 14.36 19.36
C ALA A 172 3.29 13.22 20.36
N GLY A 173 3.96 12.09 20.25
CA GLY A 173 3.85 10.96 21.17
C GLY A 173 2.69 9.99 20.87
N LYS A 174 2.01 10.13 19.73
CA LYS A 174 0.93 9.21 19.35
C LYS A 174 1.48 7.85 18.94
N HIS A 175 0.78 6.79 19.32
CA HIS A 175 0.94 5.45 18.77
C HIS A 175 0.18 5.35 17.45
N VAL A 176 0.92 5.21 16.34
CA VAL A 176 0.34 5.30 14.98
C VAL A 176 0.26 3.91 14.35
N LEU A 177 -0.92 3.54 13.86
CA LEU A 177 -1.15 2.37 13.01
C LEU A 177 -1.29 2.79 11.54
N VAL A 178 -0.47 2.23 10.65
CA VAL A 178 -0.60 2.43 9.20
C VAL A 178 -0.90 1.10 8.53
N VAL A 179 -2.08 0.99 7.90
CA VAL A 179 -2.48 -0.19 7.12
C VAL A 179 -2.51 0.18 5.65
N ALA A 180 -1.58 -0.35 4.85
CA ALA A 180 -1.41 0.04 3.46
C ALA A 180 -0.98 -1.13 2.56
N HIS A 181 -0.24 -0.85 1.49
CA HIS A 181 0.10 -1.78 0.42
C HIS A 181 1.59 -2.09 0.39
N GLY A 182 1.96 -3.11 -0.40
CA GLY A 182 3.35 -3.58 -0.45
C GLY A 182 4.33 -2.48 -0.84
N ASN A 183 4.07 -1.75 -1.93
CA ASN A 183 5.04 -0.75 -2.41
C ASN A 183 4.98 0.56 -1.62
N SER A 184 3.82 1.00 -1.14
CA SER A 184 3.73 2.18 -0.29
C SER A 184 4.50 1.97 1.03
N LEU A 185 4.35 0.80 1.65
CA LEU A 185 5.10 0.47 2.87
C LEU A 185 6.59 0.26 2.60
N ARG A 186 6.94 -0.39 1.47
CA ARG A 186 8.33 -0.56 1.04
C ARG A 186 9.03 0.78 0.82
N ALA A 187 8.37 1.74 0.16
CA ALA A 187 8.87 3.10 -0.03
C ALA A 187 9.05 3.84 1.30
N LEU A 188 8.08 3.74 2.21
CA LEU A 188 8.20 4.36 3.54
C LEU A 188 9.35 3.73 4.34
N ILE A 189 9.45 2.40 4.37
CA ILE A 189 10.54 1.69 5.06
C ILE A 189 11.90 2.08 4.47
N LYS A 190 12.01 2.17 3.14
CA LYS A 190 13.23 2.62 2.46
C LYS A 190 13.70 3.96 3.03
N TYR A 191 12.77 4.90 3.13
CA TYR A 191 13.05 6.24 3.64
C TYR A 191 13.42 6.24 5.13
N LEU A 192 12.72 5.46 5.95
CA LEU A 192 12.96 5.42 7.41
C LEU A 192 14.27 4.73 7.79
N ASP A 193 14.61 3.65 7.08
CA ASP A 193 15.79 2.83 7.36
C ASP A 193 17.00 3.23 6.48
N ASP A 194 16.89 4.34 5.72
CA ASP A 194 17.92 4.84 4.80
C ASP A 194 18.46 3.76 3.83
N ILE A 195 17.56 2.95 3.27
CA ILE A 195 17.91 1.85 2.37
C ILE A 195 18.26 2.42 0.99
N SER A 196 19.38 1.97 0.42
CA SER A 196 19.82 2.37 -0.92
C SER A 196 18.86 1.92 -2.04
N ASP A 197 18.92 2.56 -3.20
CA ASP A 197 18.12 2.20 -4.37
C ASP A 197 18.49 0.82 -4.93
N GLN A 198 19.70 0.33 -4.64
CA GLN A 198 20.16 -0.99 -5.03
C GLN A 198 19.58 -2.07 -4.10
N ASP A 199 19.58 -1.82 -2.79
CA ASP A 199 19.16 -2.78 -1.78
C ASP A 199 17.64 -2.90 -1.64
N ILE A 200 16.88 -1.86 -2.03
CA ILE A 200 15.42 -1.85 -1.90
C ILE A 200 14.73 -2.95 -2.73
N SER A 201 15.40 -3.50 -3.73
CA SER A 201 14.93 -4.63 -4.54
C SER A 201 14.69 -5.89 -3.69
N ASN A 202 15.51 -6.07 -2.64
CA ASN A 202 15.50 -7.23 -1.73
C ASN A 202 14.48 -7.11 -0.60
N LEU A 203 14.02 -5.89 -0.29
CA LEU A 203 13.02 -5.68 0.76
C LEU A 203 11.66 -6.23 0.32
N ASN A 204 11.12 -7.15 1.11
CA ASN A 204 9.76 -7.63 0.95
C ASN A 204 8.95 -7.40 2.24
N VAL A 205 7.83 -6.70 2.11
CA VAL A 205 6.86 -6.57 3.21
C VAL A 205 5.90 -7.75 3.10
N PRO A 206 5.90 -8.71 4.04
CA PRO A 206 5.02 -9.87 3.95
C PRO A 206 3.55 -9.42 3.92
N LYS A 207 2.70 -10.14 3.17
CA LYS A 207 1.24 -10.07 3.42
C LYS A 207 1.06 -10.52 4.87
N ASP A 208 0.23 -9.85 5.67
CA ASP A 208 0.13 -10.06 7.13
C ASP A 208 1.39 -9.76 7.97
N GLY A 209 2.44 -9.20 7.35
CA GLY A 209 3.64 -8.76 8.04
C GLY A 209 3.36 -7.55 8.94
N LEU A 210 3.68 -7.71 10.23
CA LEU A 210 3.83 -6.63 11.18
C LEU A 210 5.29 -6.17 11.12
N LYS A 211 5.52 -4.88 10.86
CA LYS A 211 6.81 -4.23 11.12
C LYS A 211 6.60 -3.08 12.09
#